data_AF-A0A2M8DVI8-F1
#
_entry.id   AF-A0A2M8DVI8-F1
#
_cell.length_a   1.000
_cell.length_b   1.000
_cell.length_c   1.000
_cell.angle_alpha   90.00
_cell.angle_beta   90.00
_cell.angle_gamma   90.00
#
_symmetry.space_group_name_H-M   'P 1'
#
loop_
_entity.id
_entity.type
_entity.pdbx_description
1 polymer ?
#
loop_
_entity_poly.entity_id
_entity_poly.type
_entity_poly.pdbx_seq_one_letter_code
_entity_poly.pdbx_strand_id
1 'polypeptide(L)'
;MGIDMQTINEEKNSFGARLRAERERQGLTQEHFGSLGGVTRLTQSKYESGESSPNVDYLMKIEPYGVDLHFLLNCDIEDAPIFSSKNLIIDNSELVGLIVEVLETAILEKGVQLSPAKKAQIVATICRNSRVNLPVDTRLVSDLLSLATA
;
A
#
# COMPACT_ATOMS: atom_id res chain seq x y z
N MET A 1 -19.22 -36.72 9.61
CA MET A 1 -19.09 -35.84 8.43
C MET A 1 -17.67 -35.30 8.47
N GLY A 2 -16.78 -35.87 7.66
CA GLY A 2 -15.43 -35.34 7.53
C GLY A 2 -15.50 -34.00 6.81
N ILE A 3 -14.88 -32.97 7.37
CA ILE A 3 -14.73 -31.70 6.64
C ILE A 3 -13.76 -32.00 5.48
N ASP A 4 -14.24 -31.76 4.26
CA ASP A 4 -13.47 -31.96 3.04
C ASP A 4 -12.25 -31.01 3.02
N MET A 5 -11.08 -31.57 2.77
CA MET A 5 -9.81 -30.84 2.74
C MET A 5 -9.75 -29.86 1.55
N GLN A 6 -10.56 -30.07 0.51
CA GLN A 6 -10.75 -29.13 -0.59
C GLN A 6 -11.48 -27.86 -0.15
N THR A 7 -12.53 -27.98 0.67
CA THR A 7 -13.29 -26.83 1.19
C THR A 7 -12.45 -25.93 2.12
N ILE A 8 -11.56 -26.52 2.93
CA ILE A 8 -10.65 -25.76 3.81
C ILE A 8 -9.64 -24.94 3.00
N ASN A 9 -9.22 -25.46 1.84
CA ASN A 9 -8.23 -24.79 0.99
C ASN A 9 -8.85 -23.63 0.19
N GLU A 10 -10.12 -23.75 -0.20
CA GLU A 10 -10.88 -22.69 -0.88
C GLU A 10 -11.17 -21.49 0.03
N GLU A 11 -11.51 -21.72 1.31
CA GLU A 11 -11.70 -20.63 2.28
C GLU A 11 -10.40 -19.85 2.53
N LYS A 12 -9.26 -20.54 2.61
CA LYS A 12 -7.93 -19.93 2.74
C LYS A 12 -7.54 -19.08 1.54
N ASN A 13 -8.07 -19.38 0.35
CA ASN A 13 -7.78 -18.67 -0.88
C ASN A 13 -8.89 -17.71 -1.32
N SER A 14 -9.81 -17.39 -0.42
CA SER A 14 -10.87 -16.43 -0.70
C SER A 14 -10.33 -14.99 -0.71
N PHE A 15 -11.02 -14.11 -1.43
CA PHE A 15 -10.74 -12.67 -1.39
C PHE A 15 -10.77 -12.13 0.06
N GLY A 16 -11.74 -12.59 0.88
CA GLY A 16 -11.85 -12.19 2.28
C GLY A 16 -10.63 -12.58 3.12
N ALA A 17 -10.10 -13.79 2.89
CA ALA A 17 -8.86 -14.24 3.54
C ALA A 17 -7.65 -13.38 3.14
N ARG A 18 -7.53 -13.00 1.86
CA ARG A 18 -6.47 -12.09 1.41
C ARG A 18 -6.61 -10.67 1.97
N LEU A 19 -7.84 -10.16 2.04
CA LEU A 19 -8.13 -8.86 2.66
C LEU A 19 -7.75 -8.86 4.15
N ARG A 20 -8.05 -9.95 4.84
CA ARG A 20 -7.63 -10.16 6.23
C ARG A 20 -6.10 -10.21 6.34
N ALA A 21 -5.42 -10.94 5.47
CA ALA A 21 -3.97 -11.06 5.47
C ALA A 21 -3.29 -9.70 5.27
N GLU A 22 -3.79 -8.87 4.34
CA GLU A 22 -3.28 -7.51 4.14
C GLU A 22 -3.48 -6.61 5.37
N ARG A 23 -4.65 -6.70 6.01
CA ARG A 23 -4.89 -5.99 7.28
C ARG A 23 -3.90 -6.42 8.37
N GLU A 24 -3.71 -7.73 8.53
CA GLU A 24 -2.82 -8.29 9.54
C GLU A 24 -1.35 -7.96 9.25
N ARG A 25 -0.93 -7.92 7.98
CA ARG A 25 0.41 -7.45 7.55
C ARG A 25 0.70 -6.04 8.03
N GLN A 26 -0.31 -5.17 8.04
CA GLN A 26 -0.20 -3.79 8.52
C GLN A 26 -0.38 -3.66 10.05
N GLY A 27 -0.68 -4.74 10.76
CA GLY A 27 -0.89 -4.73 12.21
C GLY A 27 -2.18 -3.99 12.64
N LEU A 28 -3.16 -3.85 11.74
CA LEU A 28 -4.37 -3.06 11.98
C LEU A 28 -5.52 -3.89 12.56
N THR A 29 -6.33 -3.26 13.41
CA THR A 29 -7.61 -3.83 13.86
C THR A 29 -8.66 -3.73 12.73
N GLN A 30 -9.69 -4.59 12.78
CA GLN A 30 -10.80 -4.52 11.80
C GLN A 30 -11.51 -3.17 11.81
N GLU A 31 -11.61 -2.52 12.98
CA GLU A 31 -12.21 -1.20 13.10
C GLU A 31 -11.39 -0.14 12.38
N HIS A 32 -10.08 -0.11 12.63
CA HIS A 32 -9.19 0.86 12.00
C HIS A 32 -9.12 0.65 10.48
N PHE A 33 -8.99 -0.60 10.03
CA PHE A 33 -8.93 -0.92 8.61
C PHE A 33 -10.25 -0.63 7.88
N GLY A 34 -11.39 -0.95 8.50
CA GLY A 34 -12.70 -0.58 7.96
C GLY A 34 -12.88 0.94 7.83
N SER A 35 -12.35 1.71 8.78
CA SER A 35 -12.42 3.18 8.74
C SER A 35 -11.65 3.78 7.56
N LEU A 36 -10.53 3.17 7.13
CA LEU A 36 -9.80 3.59 5.92
C LEU A 36 -10.68 3.48 4.66
N GLY A 37 -11.47 2.41 4.57
CA GLY A 37 -12.45 2.20 3.50
C GLY A 37 -13.77 2.97 3.67
N GLY A 38 -13.94 3.69 4.79
CA GLY A 38 -15.18 4.38 5.13
C GLY A 38 -16.34 3.45 5.49
N VAL A 39 -16.05 2.28 6.05
CA VAL A 39 -17.04 1.27 6.47
C VAL A 39 -16.94 0.94 7.96
N THR A 40 -17.96 0.30 8.50
CA THR A 40 -17.99 -0.10 9.92
C THR A 40 -17.12 -1.33 10.18
N ARG A 41 -16.73 -1.57 11.45
CA ARG A 41 -16.06 -2.82 11.87
C ARG A 41 -16.86 -4.07 11.47
N LEU A 42 -18.19 -4.02 11.56
CA LEU A 42 -19.06 -5.13 11.18
C LEU A 42 -18.96 -5.40 9.67
N THR A 43 -19.04 -4.35 8.85
CA THR A 43 -18.88 -4.45 7.39
C THR A 43 -17.51 -5.03 7.03
N GLN A 44 -16.44 -4.57 7.68
CA GLN A 44 -15.09 -5.14 7.50
C GLN A 44 -15.05 -6.63 7.82
N SER A 45 -15.66 -7.04 8.94
CA SER A 45 -15.73 -8.44 9.33
C SER A 45 -16.47 -9.30 8.29
N LYS A 46 -17.54 -8.77 7.68
CA LYS A 46 -18.28 -9.46 6.60
C LYS A 46 -17.47 -9.59 5.32
N TYR A 47 -16.62 -8.62 5.01
CA TYR A 47 -15.70 -8.72 3.87
C TYR A 47 -14.64 -9.79 4.12
N GLU A 48 -14.04 -9.81 5.32
CA GLU A 48 -13.01 -10.77 5.69
C GLU A 48 -13.53 -12.22 5.81
N SER A 49 -14.80 -12.41 6.17
CA SER A 49 -15.43 -13.73 6.20
C SER A 49 -16.00 -14.18 4.86
N GLY A 50 -16.02 -13.32 3.85
CA GLY A 50 -16.65 -13.60 2.56
C GLY A 50 -18.19 -13.56 2.57
N GLU A 51 -18.83 -13.11 3.65
CA GLU A 51 -20.29 -12.95 3.72
C GLU A 51 -20.78 -11.83 2.77
N SER A 52 -19.94 -10.85 2.48
CA SER A 52 -20.20 -9.82 1.47
C SER A 52 -18.91 -9.39 0.78
N SER A 53 -19.01 -8.74 -0.37
CA SER A 53 -17.86 -8.24 -1.12
C SER A 53 -17.75 -6.71 -1.01
N PRO A 54 -16.54 -6.14 -0.85
CA PRO A 54 -16.33 -4.71 -0.99
C PRO A 54 -16.56 -4.27 -2.43
N ASN A 55 -16.92 -2.99 -2.60
CA ASN A 55 -16.99 -2.36 -3.91
C ASN A 55 -15.64 -1.75 -4.31
N VAL A 56 -15.55 -1.30 -5.57
CA VAL A 56 -14.33 -0.64 -6.09
C VAL A 56 -13.99 0.62 -5.29
N ASP A 57 -14.98 1.40 -4.86
CA ASP A 57 -14.73 2.62 -4.07
C ASP A 57 -14.02 2.34 -2.75
N TYR A 58 -14.39 1.25 -2.06
CA TYR A 58 -13.70 0.80 -0.86
C TYR A 58 -12.24 0.43 -1.17
N LEU A 59 -11.98 -0.30 -2.26
CA LEU A 59 -10.62 -0.70 -2.66
C LEU A 59 -9.75 0.51 -2.98
N MET A 60 -10.30 1.49 -3.71
CA MET A 60 -9.61 2.74 -4.05
C MET A 60 -9.30 3.59 -2.82
N LYS A 61 -10.07 3.47 -1.74
CA LYS A 61 -9.80 4.18 -0.49
C LYS A 61 -8.69 3.53 0.33
N ILE A 62 -8.56 2.21 0.30
CA ILE A 62 -7.57 1.50 1.11
C ILE A 62 -6.19 1.37 0.44
N GLU A 63 -6.14 1.40 -0.90
CA GLU A 63 -4.89 1.27 -1.69
C GLU A 63 -3.81 2.31 -1.32
N PRO A 64 -4.12 3.61 -1.15
CA PRO A 64 -3.13 4.61 -0.76
C PRO A 64 -2.49 4.37 0.61
N TYR A 65 -3.10 3.53 1.46
CA TYR A 65 -2.57 3.15 2.76
C TYR A 65 -1.64 1.92 2.70
N GLY A 66 -1.20 1.55 1.50
CA GLY A 66 -0.23 0.48 1.29
C GLY A 66 -0.84 -0.91 1.24
N VAL A 67 -2.15 -1.02 1.01
CA VAL A 67 -2.82 -2.28 0.68
C VAL A 67 -2.45 -2.69 -0.74
N ASP A 68 -1.99 -3.93 -0.90
CA ASP A 68 -1.65 -4.49 -2.21
C ASP A 68 -2.91 -5.02 -2.92
N LEU A 69 -3.50 -4.20 -3.80
CA LEU A 69 -4.67 -4.60 -4.59
C LEU A 69 -4.37 -5.75 -5.57
N HIS A 70 -3.13 -5.90 -6.03
CA HIS A 70 -2.77 -7.00 -6.93
C HIS A 70 -2.83 -8.33 -6.18
N PHE A 71 -2.29 -8.37 -4.96
CA PHE A 71 -2.46 -9.52 -4.08
C PHE A 71 -3.93 -9.79 -3.75
N LEU A 72 -4.74 -8.77 -3.44
CA LEU A 72 -6.16 -8.98 -3.15
C LEU A 72 -6.93 -9.60 -4.33
N LEU A 73 -6.65 -9.17 -5.56
CA LEU A 73 -7.40 -9.56 -6.75
C LEU A 73 -6.94 -10.89 -7.37
N ASN A 74 -5.72 -11.35 -7.08
CA ASN A 74 -5.20 -12.59 -7.64
C ASN A 74 -5.48 -13.80 -6.75
N CYS A 75 -5.91 -14.91 -7.36
CA CYS A 75 -6.32 -16.13 -6.67
C CYS A 75 -5.19 -17.13 -6.36
N ASP A 76 -3.92 -16.78 -6.56
CA ASP A 76 -2.81 -17.70 -6.33
C ASP A 76 -2.06 -17.31 -5.05
N ILE A 77 -2.32 -18.01 -3.94
CA ILE A 77 -1.54 -17.87 -2.69
C ILE A 77 -0.12 -18.41 -2.88
N GLU A 78 0.09 -19.29 -3.86
CA GLU A 78 1.42 -19.90 -4.08
C GLU A 78 2.47 -18.86 -4.51
N ASP A 79 2.04 -17.66 -4.93
CA ASP A 79 2.90 -16.53 -5.30
C ASP A 79 2.82 -15.32 -4.34
N ALA A 80 2.34 -15.51 -3.11
CA ALA A 80 2.42 -14.47 -2.09
C ALA A 80 3.82 -14.41 -1.44
N PRO A 81 4.62 -13.32 -1.51
CA PRO A 81 4.53 -12.09 -2.30
C PRO A 81 5.75 -11.92 -3.24
N ILE A 82 5.53 -11.91 -4.57
CA ILE A 82 6.56 -11.41 -5.51
C ILE A 82 6.74 -9.88 -5.36
N PHE A 83 5.69 -9.16 -4.91
CA PHE A 83 5.80 -7.77 -4.40
C PHE A 83 6.29 -7.72 -2.95
N SER A 84 7.23 -8.60 -2.59
CA SER A 84 8.10 -8.37 -1.46
C SER A 84 8.73 -7.00 -1.64
N SER A 85 8.69 -6.20 -0.58
CA SER A 85 9.37 -4.90 -0.47
C SER A 85 10.90 -4.96 -0.70
N LYS A 86 11.44 -6.10 -1.16
CA LYS A 86 12.84 -6.34 -1.52
C LYS A 86 13.19 -6.03 -2.98
N ASN A 87 12.26 -6.03 -3.94
CA ASN A 87 12.58 -5.71 -5.34
C ASN A 87 11.70 -4.57 -5.86
N LEU A 88 12.08 -3.35 -5.48
CA LEU A 88 11.57 -2.12 -6.09
C LEU A 88 12.15 -2.02 -7.50
N ILE A 89 11.36 -2.35 -8.54
CA ILE A 89 11.72 -2.02 -9.92
C ILE A 89 11.44 -0.53 -10.10
N ILE A 90 12.48 0.30 -9.93
CA ILE A 90 12.46 1.68 -10.42
C ILE A 90 13.11 1.68 -11.80
N ASP A 91 12.31 1.51 -12.86
CA ASP A 91 12.77 1.49 -14.25
C ASP A 91 12.61 2.85 -14.95
N ASN A 92 11.87 3.79 -14.36
CA ASN A 92 11.67 5.13 -14.89
C ASN A 92 12.75 6.11 -14.38
N SER A 93 13.89 6.13 -15.06
CA SER A 93 15.03 7.01 -14.73
C SER A 93 14.71 8.50 -14.81
N GLU A 94 13.80 8.92 -15.70
CA GLU A 94 13.38 10.32 -15.86
C GLU A 94 12.60 10.82 -14.64
N LEU A 95 11.65 10.03 -14.15
CA LEU A 95 10.88 10.33 -12.95
C LEU A 95 11.76 10.40 -11.70
N VAL A 96 12.73 9.48 -11.59
CA VAL A 96 13.70 9.50 -10.48
C VAL A 96 14.53 10.78 -10.51
N GLY A 97 15.02 11.17 -11.68
CA GLY A 97 15.78 12.40 -11.86
C GLY A 97 15.01 13.63 -11.36
N LEU A 98 13.74 13.74 -11.76
CA LEU A 98 12.86 14.85 -11.34
C LEU A 98 12.64 14.86 -9.82
N ILE A 99 12.36 13.71 -9.20
CA ILE A 99 12.13 13.62 -7.76
C ILE A 99 13.40 13.98 -6.98
N VAL A 100 14.56 13.54 -7.46
CA VAL A 100 15.86 13.88 -6.85
C VAL A 100 16.12 15.38 -6.95
N GLU A 101 15.89 16.00 -8.11
CA GLU A 101 16.07 17.44 -8.31
C GLU A 101 15.16 18.27 -7.38
N VAL A 102 13.87 17.93 -7.31
CA VAL A 102 12.90 18.58 -6.42
C VAL A 102 13.30 18.41 -4.96
N LEU A 103 13.74 17.21 -4.58
CA LEU A 103 14.19 16.93 -3.21
C LEU A 103 15.44 17.74 -2.84
N GLU A 104 16.46 17.79 -3.69
CA GLU A 104 17.68 18.57 -3.42
C GLU A 104 17.38 20.07 -3.35
N THR A 105 16.50 20.58 -4.21
CA THR A 105 16.04 21.98 -4.17
C THR A 105 15.37 22.29 -2.84
N ALA A 106 14.43 21.45 -2.39
CA ALA A 106 13.73 21.65 -1.12
C ALA A 106 14.66 21.53 0.11
N ILE A 107 15.66 20.65 0.05
CA ILE A 107 16.70 20.49 1.08
C ILE A 107 17.53 21.78 1.19
N LEU A 108 17.95 22.34 0.06
CA LEU A 108 18.71 23.59 0.01
C LEU A 108 17.90 24.77 0.54
N GLU A 109 16.64 24.91 0.12
CA GLU A 109 15.76 26.00 0.57
C GLU A 109 15.49 25.96 2.08
N LYS A 110 15.26 24.76 2.64
CA LYS A 110 14.97 24.59 4.06
C LYS A 110 16.22 24.50 4.94
N GLY A 111 17.41 24.41 4.34
CA GLY A 111 18.68 24.25 5.07
C GLY A 111 18.77 22.97 5.92
N VAL A 112 18.00 21.94 5.57
CA VAL A 112 17.93 20.68 6.33
C VAL A 112 19.00 19.73 5.80
N GLN A 113 19.66 18.96 6.67
CA GLN A 113 20.51 17.86 6.23
C GLN A 113 19.80 16.51 6.36
N LEU A 114 19.78 15.75 5.26
CA LEU A 114 19.25 14.39 5.21
C LEU A 114 20.36 13.41 4.85
N SER A 115 20.42 12.29 5.57
CA SER A 115 21.32 11.19 5.23
C SER A 115 20.95 10.55 3.88
N PRO A 116 21.91 9.94 3.17
CA PRO A 116 21.63 9.25 1.90
C PRO A 116 20.49 8.22 2.01
N ALA A 117 20.41 7.51 3.14
CA ALA A 117 19.34 6.54 3.41
C ALA A 117 17.95 7.20 3.47
N LYS A 118 17.82 8.35 4.15
CA LYS A 118 16.55 9.10 4.22
C LYS A 118 16.14 9.66 2.87
N LYS A 119 17.10 10.18 2.08
CA LYS A 119 16.83 10.64 0.71
C LYS A 119 16.29 9.51 -0.16
N ALA A 120 16.95 8.35 -0.14
CA ALA A 120 16.52 7.16 -0.88
C ALA A 120 15.11 6.70 -0.48
N GLN A 121 14.78 6.74 0.82
CA GLN A 121 13.46 6.39 1.31
C GLN A 121 12.36 7.32 0.78
N ILE A 122 12.60 8.63 0.75
CA ILE A 122 11.67 9.62 0.19
C ILE A 122 11.46 9.39 -1.31
N VAL A 123 12.56 9.24 -2.07
CA VAL A 123 12.50 8.97 -3.52
C VAL A 123 11.71 7.69 -3.81
N ALA A 124 12.02 6.60 -3.10
CA ALA A 124 11.31 5.32 -3.26
C ALA A 124 9.83 5.42 -2.89
N THR A 125 9.49 6.21 -1.86
CA THR A 125 8.11 6.41 -1.43
C THR A 125 7.32 7.20 -2.46
N ILE A 126 7.91 8.25 -3.03
CA ILE A 126 7.25 9.05 -4.09
C ILE A 126 7.11 8.22 -5.37
N CYS A 127 8.16 7.50 -5.80
CA CYS A 127 8.09 6.63 -6.97
C CYS A 127 6.98 5.57 -6.85
N ARG A 128 6.76 5.04 -5.64
CA ARG A 128 5.69 4.06 -5.37
C ARG A 128 4.28 4.65 -5.53
N ASN A 129 4.11 5.94 -5.24
CA ASN A 129 2.81 6.61 -5.25
C ASN A 129 2.53 7.42 -6.53
N SER A 130 3.59 7.76 -7.29
CA SER A 130 3.47 8.44 -8.57
C SER A 130 2.99 7.47 -9.63
N ARG A 131 1.72 7.59 -10.03
CA ARG A 131 1.22 6.90 -11.22
C ARG A 131 2.03 7.38 -12.42
N VAL A 132 2.54 6.44 -13.20
CA VAL A 132 3.21 6.69 -14.48
C VAL A 132 2.32 7.64 -15.30
N ASN A 133 2.84 8.84 -15.63
CA ASN A 133 2.19 9.96 -16.35
C ASN A 133 1.36 11.01 -15.57
N LEU A 134 1.50 11.17 -14.25
CA LEU A 134 0.96 12.34 -13.56
C LEU A 134 2.08 13.28 -13.06
N PRO A 135 1.93 14.61 -13.17
CA PRO A 135 2.91 15.55 -12.63
C PRO A 135 3.08 15.31 -11.13
N VAL A 136 4.33 15.16 -10.69
CA VAL A 136 4.68 14.93 -9.28
C VAL A 136 4.12 16.08 -8.44
N ASP A 137 3.16 15.77 -7.55
CA ASP A 137 2.55 16.78 -6.69
C ASP A 137 3.56 17.24 -5.64
N THR A 138 4.06 18.47 -5.80
CA THR A 138 5.04 19.11 -4.93
C THR A 138 4.54 19.28 -3.49
N ARG A 139 3.23 19.18 -3.25
CA ARG A 139 2.63 19.21 -1.90
C ARG A 139 2.98 17.96 -1.09
N LEU A 140 2.92 16.78 -1.70
CA LEU A 140 3.28 15.52 -1.05
C LEU A 140 4.76 15.50 -0.62
N VAL A 141 5.64 16.12 -1.41
CA VAL A 141 7.06 16.26 -1.08
C VAL A 141 7.24 17.12 0.18
N SER A 142 6.52 18.24 0.27
CA SER A 142 6.57 19.14 1.42
C SER A 142 6.00 18.48 2.70
N ASP A 143 4.91 17.72 2.57
CA ASP A 143 4.24 17.06 3.70
C ASP A 143 5.12 15.94 4.29
N LEU A 144 5.75 15.12 3.44
CA LEU A 144 6.68 14.08 3.88
C LEU A 144 7.96 14.66 4.50
N LEU A 145 8.46 15.79 4.00
CA LEU A 145 9.58 16.51 4.61
C LEU A 145 9.23 16.99 6.03
N SER A 146 8.00 17.47 6.25
CA SER A 146 7.57 17.94 7.58
C SER A 146 7.48 16.80 8.61
N LEU A 147 7.03 15.61 8.19
CA LEU A 147 6.95 14.42 9.03
C LEU A 147 8.32 13.82 9.36
N ALA A 148 9.30 13.95 8.46
CA ALA A 148 10.65 13.41 8.66
C ALA A 148 11.55 14.28 9.56
N THR A 149 11.11 15.51 9.84
CA THR A 149 11.82 16.49 10.68
C THR A 149 11.18 16.74 12.04
N ALA A 150 10.03 16.11 12.34
CA ALA A 150 9.39 16.07 13.65
C ALA A 150 9.91 14.88 14.48
#